data_AF-A0A6G8D0B0-F1
#
_entry.id   AF-A0A6G8D0B0-F1
#
_cell.length_a   1.000
_cell.length_b   1.000
_cell.length_c   1.000
_cell.angle_alpha   90.00
_cell.angle_beta   90.00
_cell.angle_gamma   90.00
#
_symmetry.space_group_name_H-M   'P 1'
#
loop_
_entity.id
_entity.type
_entity.pdbx_description
1 polymer ?
#
loop_
_entity_poly.entity_id
_entity_poly.type
_entity_poly.pdbx_seq_one_letter_code
_entity_poly.pdbx_strand_id
1 'polypeptide(L)'
;MPSYLSRWDVLFAWLTASMLLFSATWGSIPEIGANPIPGLQSFSSNLWFAWPASMYALLLAAVVSKDRDYTAIQLRIFAAFSALVWLVLALLVSPGASIGFGVISGWLFREAKKRG
;
A
#
# COMPACT_ATOMS: atom_id res chain seq x y z
N MET A 1 -9.85 8.33 24.33
CA MET A 1 -10.98 7.91 23.46
C MET A 1 -10.54 6.64 22.75
N PRO A 2 -11.25 5.50 22.89
CA PRO A 2 -10.88 4.29 22.18
C PRO A 2 -11.07 4.55 20.68
N SER A 3 -9.95 4.55 19.98
CA SER A 3 -9.86 4.75 18.55
C SER A 3 -10.23 3.44 17.85
N TYR A 4 -11.51 3.16 17.73
CA TYR A 4 -11.96 2.05 16.91
C TYR A 4 -11.56 2.37 15.47
N LEU A 5 -10.60 1.60 14.94
CA LEU A 5 -10.29 1.62 13.52
C LEU A 5 -11.60 1.34 12.78
N SER A 6 -12.03 2.28 11.93
CA SER A 6 -13.31 2.15 11.25
C SER A 6 -13.27 0.90 10.37
N ARG A 7 -14.39 0.18 10.27
CA ARG A 7 -14.51 -0.96 9.34
C ARG A 7 -14.12 -0.56 7.90
N TRP A 8 -14.31 0.71 7.56
CA TRP A 8 -13.88 1.29 6.28
C TRP A 8 -12.37 1.41 6.14
N ASP A 9 -11.62 1.70 7.21
CA ASP A 9 -10.15 1.79 7.18
C ASP A 9 -9.54 0.39 6.97
N VAL A 10 -10.11 -0.61 7.65
CA VAL A 10 -9.74 -2.02 7.48
C VAL A 10 -10.02 -2.47 6.03
N LEU A 11 -11.23 -2.20 5.51
CA LEU A 11 -11.60 -2.54 4.14
C LEU A 11 -10.68 -1.87 3.12
N PHE A 12 -10.36 -0.59 3.33
CA PHE A 12 -9.48 0.17 2.44
C PHE A 12 -8.05 -0.38 2.43
N ALA A 13 -7.51 -0.76 3.59
CA ALA A 13 -6.19 -1.38 3.69
C ALA A 13 -6.15 -2.73 2.95
N TRP A 14 -7.17 -3.58 3.11
CA TRP A 14 -7.28 -4.86 2.40
C TRP A 14 -7.48 -4.69 0.89
N LEU A 15 -8.28 -3.73 0.45
CA LEU A 15 -8.43 -3.39 -0.97
C LEU A 15 -7.10 -2.94 -1.59
N THR A 16 -6.39 -2.05 -0.90
CA THR A 16 -5.08 -1.56 -1.35
C THR A 16 -4.07 -2.70 -1.44
N ALA A 17 -4.02 -3.58 -0.44
CA ALA A 17 -3.17 -4.77 -0.47
C ALA A 17 -3.51 -5.69 -1.65
N SER A 18 -4.80 -5.95 -1.88
CA SER A 18 -5.27 -6.81 -2.97
C SER A 18 -4.95 -6.25 -4.35
N MET A 19 -5.10 -4.94 -4.56
CA MET A 19 -4.75 -4.28 -5.83
C MET A 19 -3.25 -4.35 -6.11
N LEU A 20 -2.41 -4.19 -5.08
CA LEU A 20 -0.96 -4.30 -5.22
C LEU A 20 -0.51 -5.75 -5.47
N LEU A 21 -1.13 -6.72 -4.80
CA LEU A 21 -0.89 -8.14 -5.03
C LEU A 21 -1.27 -8.55 -6.45
N PHE A 22 -2.41 -8.07 -6.94
CA PHE A 22 -2.83 -8.27 -8.33
C PHE A 22 -1.82 -7.66 -9.30
N SER A 23 -1.41 -6.41 -9.03
CA SER A 23 -0.41 -5.69 -9.85
C SER A 23 0.95 -6.40 -9.88
N ALA A 24 1.41 -6.89 -8.72
CA ALA A 24 2.66 -7.65 -8.60
C ALA A 24 2.58 -9.01 -9.32
N THR A 25 1.45 -9.71 -9.17
CA THR A 25 1.19 -10.98 -9.85
C THR A 25 1.16 -10.78 -11.36
N TRP A 26 0.47 -9.75 -11.84
CA TRP A 26 0.39 -9.39 -13.25
C TRP A 26 1.78 -9.07 -13.84
N GLY A 27 2.59 -8.28 -13.12
CA GLY A 27 3.96 -7.98 -13.52
C GLY A 27 4.93 -9.17 -13.47
N SER A 28 4.53 -10.30 -12.86
CA SER A 28 5.36 -11.51 -12.74
C SER A 28 5.01 -12.59 -13.76
N ILE A 29 3.95 -12.40 -14.55
CA ILE A 29 3.60 -13.34 -15.62
C ILE A 29 4.66 -13.16 -16.72
N PRO A 30 5.55 -14.15 -16.96
CA PRO A 30 6.52 -14.04 -18.03
C PRO A 30 5.76 -13.93 -19.35
N GLU A 31 6.25 -13.09 -20.27
CA GLU A 31 5.68 -12.84 -21.61
C GLU A 31 5.73 -14.08 -22.54
N ILE A 32 5.33 -15.26 -22.06
CA ILE A 32 5.24 -16.49 -22.85
C ILE A 32 3.96 -16.38 -23.70
N GLY A 33 4.05 -15.60 -24.79
CA GLY A 33 3.07 -15.55 -25.87
C GLY A 33 2.06 -14.39 -25.87
N ALA A 34 2.11 -13.48 -24.89
CA ALA A 34 1.30 -12.27 -24.95
C ALA A 34 1.97 -11.27 -25.90
N ASN A 35 1.37 -10.95 -27.05
CA ASN A 35 1.66 -9.70 -27.78
C ASN A 35 1.21 -8.57 -26.85
N PRO A 36 2.11 -7.94 -26.08
CA PRO A 36 1.68 -6.94 -25.13
C PRO A 36 1.28 -5.71 -25.94
N ILE A 37 0.07 -5.19 -25.67
CA ILE A 37 -0.37 -3.93 -26.25
C ILE A 37 0.74 -2.90 -25.97
N PRO A 38 1.29 -2.18 -26.97
CA PRO A 38 2.51 -1.36 -26.81
C PRO A 38 2.47 -0.35 -25.66
N GLY A 39 1.27 0.04 -25.19
CA GLY A 39 1.09 0.90 -24.03
C GLY A 39 1.16 0.21 -22.67
N LEU A 40 0.99 -1.12 -22.59
CA LEU A 40 1.03 -1.92 -21.35
C LEU A 40 2.38 -2.58 -21.08
N GLN A 41 3.24 -2.67 -22.10
CA GLN A 41 4.56 -3.30 -21.98
C GLN A 41 5.47 -2.52 -21.02
N SER A 42 5.43 -1.18 -21.06
CA SER A 42 6.16 -0.30 -20.13
C SER A 42 5.65 -0.37 -18.69
N PHE A 43 4.37 -0.70 -18.48
CA PHE A 43 3.83 -0.94 -17.15
C PHE A 43 4.38 -2.27 -16.58
N SER A 44 4.47 -3.32 -17.39
CA SER A 44 4.85 -4.67 -16.94
C SER A 44 6.28 -4.77 -16.37
N SER A 45 7.27 -4.10 -16.98
CA SER A 45 8.68 -4.33 -16.66
C SER A 45 9.09 -3.90 -15.25
N ASN A 46 8.37 -2.94 -14.65
CA ASN A 46 8.66 -2.44 -13.30
C ASN A 46 7.61 -2.84 -12.27
N LEU A 47 6.53 -3.52 -12.68
CA LEU A 47 5.47 -3.97 -11.77
C LEU A 47 5.95 -5.02 -10.77
N TRP A 48 7.09 -5.69 -11.01
CA TRP A 48 7.71 -6.57 -10.04
C TRP A 48 8.10 -5.84 -8.73
N PHE A 49 8.40 -4.53 -8.79
CA PHE A 49 8.64 -3.71 -7.59
C PHE A 49 7.38 -3.51 -6.74
N ALA A 50 6.20 -3.89 -7.23
CA ALA A 50 4.99 -3.94 -6.42
C ALA A 50 5.00 -5.10 -5.41
N TRP A 51 5.90 -6.09 -5.50
CA TRP A 51 6.00 -7.19 -4.53
C TRP A 51 6.33 -6.71 -3.11
N PRO A 52 7.45 -5.99 -2.86
CA PRO A 52 7.73 -5.44 -1.53
C PRO A 52 6.59 -4.57 -1.00
N ALA A 53 5.97 -3.77 -1.87
CA ALA A 53 4.84 -2.94 -1.51
C ALA A 53 3.59 -3.75 -1.13
N SER A 54 3.27 -4.82 -1.86
CA SER A 54 2.14 -5.70 -1.56
C SER A 54 2.33 -6.43 -0.22
N MET A 55 3.55 -6.87 0.10
CA MET A 55 3.88 -7.48 1.39
C MET A 55 3.72 -6.49 2.54
N TYR A 56 4.20 -5.26 2.35
CA TYR A 56 4.02 -4.20 3.34
C TYR A 56 2.54 -3.81 3.51
N ALA A 57 1.77 -3.71 2.42
CA ALA A 57 0.34 -3.44 2.46
C ALA A 57 -0.44 -4.55 3.20
N LEU A 58 -0.12 -5.82 2.96
CA LEU A 58 -0.69 -6.95 3.69
C LEU A 58 -0.37 -6.90 5.18
N LEU A 59 0.88 -6.59 5.54
CA LEU A 59 1.28 -6.42 6.94
C LEU A 59 0.49 -5.28 7.59
N LEU A 60 0.35 -4.15 6.90
CA LEU A 60 -0.38 -3.00 7.40
C LEU A 60 -1.87 -3.29 7.52
N ALA A 61 -2.47 -4.00 6.58
CA ALA A 61 -3.86 -4.47 6.66
C ALA A 61 -4.06 -5.44 7.85
N ALA A 62 -3.13 -6.37 8.07
CA ALA A 62 -3.17 -7.29 9.22
C ALA A 62 -2.98 -6.56 10.56
N VAL A 63 -2.13 -5.53 10.60
CA VAL A 63 -1.93 -4.65 11.76
C VAL A 63 -3.20 -3.86 12.05
N VAL A 64 -3.79 -3.20 11.04
CA VAL A 64 -5.03 -2.42 11.17
C VAL A 64 -6.23 -3.33 11.51
N SER A 65 -6.23 -4.60 11.09
CA SER A 65 -7.29 -5.56 11.43
C SER A 65 -7.19 -6.11 12.85
N LYS A 66 -6.00 -6.07 13.47
CA LYS A 66 -5.83 -6.43 14.86
C LYS A 66 -6.20 -5.22 15.70
N ASP A 67 -7.35 -5.31 16.37
CA ASP A 67 -7.88 -4.27 17.25
C ASP A 67 -6.97 -4.08 18.47
N ARG A 68 -5.88 -3.33 18.29
CA ARG A 68 -4.84 -3.05 19.29
C ARG A 68 -4.69 -1.55 19.46
N ASP A 69 -4.48 -1.14 20.71
CA ASP A 69 -4.12 0.23 21.05
C ASP A 69 -2.67 0.52 20.64
N TYR A 70 -2.49 0.94 19.39
CA TYR A 70 -1.20 1.41 18.89
C TYR A 70 -0.83 2.76 19.50
N THR A 71 0.45 2.91 19.89
CA THR A 71 0.96 4.17 20.44
C THR A 71 1.15 5.21 19.34
N ALA A 72 1.13 6.50 19.70
CA ALA A 72 1.34 7.60 18.74
C ALA A 72 2.67 7.47 17.96
N ILE A 73 3.72 6.95 18.61
CA ILE A 73 5.03 6.71 17.99
C ILE A 73 4.92 5.61 16.92
N GLN A 74 4.25 4.49 17.22
CA GLN A 74 4.06 3.40 16.25
C GLN A 74 3.29 3.87 15.01
N LEU A 75 2.23 4.66 15.20
CA LEU A 75 1.45 5.23 14.10
C LEU A 75 2.29 6.17 13.21
N ARG A 76 3.17 6.99 13.80
CA ARG A 76 4.10 7.85 13.04
C ARG A 76 5.11 7.04 12.24
N ILE A 77 5.62 5.96 12.82
CA ILE A 77 6.54 5.04 12.13
C ILE A 77 5.84 4.42 10.92
N PHE A 78 4.64 3.85 11.11
CA PHE A 78 3.86 3.30 10.00
C PHE A 78 3.51 4.35 8.94
N ALA A 79 3.22 5.59 9.35
CA ALA A 79 2.98 6.69 8.41
C ALA A 79 4.23 6.99 7.57
N ALA A 80 5.40 7.08 8.19
CA ALA A 80 6.67 7.35 7.51
C ALA A 80 7.05 6.22 6.53
N PHE A 81 6.94 4.96 6.96
CA PHE A 81 7.18 3.82 6.06
C PHE A 81 6.18 3.78 4.90
N SER A 82 4.91 4.07 5.15
CA SER A 82 3.90 4.14 4.08
C SER A 82 4.19 5.27 3.09
N ALA A 83 4.71 6.43 3.55
CA ALA A 83 5.14 7.52 2.69
C ALA A 83 6.37 7.15 1.83
N LEU A 84 7.31 6.39 2.40
CA LEU A 84 8.47 5.89 1.66
C LEU A 84 8.05 4.90 0.57
N VAL A 85 7.16 3.95 0.90
CA VAL A 85 6.62 3.00 -0.08
C VAL A 85 5.82 3.74 -1.16
N TRP A 86 5.05 4.76 -0.78
CA TRP A 86 4.37 5.64 -1.73
C TRP A 86 5.35 6.29 -2.72
N LEU A 87 6.42 6.92 -2.20
CA LEU A 87 7.41 7.62 -3.02
C LEU A 87 8.11 6.65 -3.99
N VAL A 88 8.49 5.46 -3.51
CA VAL A 88 9.14 4.43 -4.34
C VAL A 88 8.21 3.93 -5.44
N LEU A 89 6.93 3.66 -5.13
CA LEU A 89 5.96 3.24 -6.14
C LEU A 89 5.62 4.35 -7.15
N ALA A 90 5.55 5.60 -6.70
CA ALA A 90 5.31 6.74 -7.58
C ALA A 90 6.46 6.94 -8.57
N LEU A 91 7.71 6.70 -8.13
CA LEU A 91 8.91 6.81 -8.95
C LEU A 91 9.12 5.62 -9.89
N LEU A 92 8.85 4.39 -9.43
CA LEU A 92 9.24 3.17 -10.13
C LEU A 92 8.09 2.47 -10.87
N VAL A 93 6.84 2.60 -10.40
CA VAL A 93 5.69 1.84 -10.90
C VAL A 93 4.68 2.76 -11.60
N SER A 94 3.97 3.60 -10.84
CA SER A 94 3.12 4.67 -11.37
C SER A 94 2.57 5.55 -10.25
N PRO A 95 2.26 6.82 -10.53
CA PRO A 95 1.56 7.69 -9.57
C PRO A 95 0.21 7.09 -9.14
N GLY A 96 -0.55 6.49 -10.06
CA GLY A 96 -1.87 5.91 -9.78
C GLY A 96 -1.84 4.74 -8.80
N ALA A 97 -0.90 3.80 -8.98
CA ALA A 97 -0.73 2.66 -8.08
C ALA A 97 -0.27 3.07 -6.67
N SER A 98 0.35 4.25 -6.55
CA SER A 98 0.89 4.77 -5.29
C SER A 98 -0.18 5.43 -4.40
N ILE A 99 -1.25 6.01 -4.96
CA ILE A 99 -2.22 6.88 -4.24
C ILE A 99 -2.74 6.25 -2.93
N GLY A 100 -3.01 4.93 -2.90
CA GLY A 100 -3.47 4.23 -1.70
C GLY A 100 -2.53 4.39 -0.50
N PHE A 101 -1.22 4.29 -0.71
CA PHE A 101 -0.23 4.50 0.36
C PHE A 101 -0.10 5.96 0.80
N GLY A 102 -0.27 6.91 -0.12
CA GLY A 102 -0.30 8.33 0.22
C GLY A 102 -1.47 8.65 1.15
N VAL A 103 -2.65 8.10 0.87
CA VAL A 103 -3.86 8.24 1.71
C VAL A 103 -3.66 7.55 3.08
N ILE A 104 -3.17 6.32 3.10
CA ILE A 104 -2.89 5.56 4.34
C ILE A 104 -1.89 6.30 5.22
N SER A 105 -0.80 6.81 4.64
CA SER A 105 0.22 7.56 5.36
C SER A 105 -0.36 8.83 6.01
N GLY A 106 -1.11 9.62 5.25
CA GLY A 106 -1.75 10.83 5.74
C GLY A 106 -2.76 10.54 6.87
N TRP A 107 -3.52 9.45 6.75
CA TRP A 107 -4.46 9.02 7.78
C TRP A 107 -3.74 8.57 9.07
N LEU A 108 -2.70 7.73 8.97
CA LEU A 108 -1.88 7.29 10.11
C LEU A 108 -1.26 8.48 10.84
N PHE A 109 -0.76 9.48 10.11
CA PHE A 109 -0.17 10.68 10.69
C PHE A 109 -1.21 11.53 11.44
N ARG A 110 -2.40 11.71 10.86
CA ARG A 110 -3.51 12.42 11.53
C ARG A 110 -3.96 11.69 12.79
N GLU A 111 -4.01 10.37 12.75
CA GLU A 111 -4.41 9.56 13.89
C GLU A 111 -3.36 9.60 15.00
N ALA A 112 -2.07 9.58 14.66
CA ALA A 112 -1.00 9.78 15.62
C ALA A 112 -1.05 11.15 16.31
N LYS A 113 -1.42 12.21 15.58
CA LYS A 113 -1.55 13.58 16.11
C LYS A 113 -2.72 13.73 17.10
N LYS A 114 -3.75 12.87 17.04
CA LYS A 114 -4.85 12.89 18.01
C LYS A 114 -4.48 12.20 19.34
N ARG A 115 -3.43 11.37 19.36
CA ARG A 115 -3.09 10.49 20.49
C ARG A 115 -1.89 10.97 21.32
N GLY A 116 -1.19 12.02 20.89
CA GLY A 116 -0.08 12.64 21.61
C GLY A 116 -0.15 14.14 21.48
#